data_AF-A0A837HTS3-F1
#
_entry.id   AF-A0A837HTS3-F1
#
_cell.length_a   1.000
_cell.length_b   1.000
_cell.length_c   1.000
_cell.angle_alpha   90.00
_cell.angle_beta   90.00
_cell.angle_gamma   90.00
#
_symmetry.space_group_name_H-M   'P 1'
#
loop_
_entity.id
_entity.type
_entity.pdbx_description
1 polymer ?
#
loop_
_entity_poly.entity_id
_entity_poly.type
_entity_poly.pdbx_seq_one_letter_code
_entity_poly.pdbx_strand_id
1 'polypeptide(L)' 'MAKTSVKARALKKPKFSTRQKNRCFRCGRGNAFMRDFGICRICFRELANEGMLPGVRKSSW' A
#
# COMPACT_ATOMS: atom_id res chain seq x y z
N MET A 1 7.84 8.24 4.16
CA MET A 1 7.37 6.92 4.65
C MET A 1 6.50 7.10 5.90
N ALA A 2 5.75 6.08 6.33
CA ALA A 2 4.95 6.18 7.56
C ALA A 2 5.81 6.07 8.83
N LYS A 3 5.40 6.77 9.90
CA LYS A 3 6.02 6.68 11.23
C LYS A 3 5.97 5.25 11.76
N THR A 4 7.00 4.83 12.51
CA THR A 4 7.09 3.49 13.13
C THR A 4 5.91 3.21 14.06
N SER A 5 5.55 4.17 14.91
CA SER A 5 4.38 4.09 15.80
C SER A 5 3.07 3.82 15.06
N VAL A 6 2.93 4.38 13.86
CA VAL A 6 1.74 4.24 13.02
C VAL A 6 1.67 2.84 12.38
N LYS A 7 2.81 2.28 11.97
CA LYS A 7 2.90 0.89 11.49
C LYS A 7 2.56 -0.09 12.61
N ALA A 8 3.17 0.08 13.79
CA ALA A 8 2.89 -0.74 14.98
C ALA A 8 1.40 -0.72 15.37
N ARG A 9 0.75 0.46 15.32
CA ARG A 9 -0.68 0.59 15.60
C ARG A 9 -1.56 -0.17 14.61
N ALA A 10 -1.15 -0.26 13.34
CA ALA A 10 -1.91 -0.98 12.30
C ALA A 10 -1.78 -2.51 12.42
N LEU A 11 -0.67 -3.02 12.95
CA LEU A 11 -0.46 -4.46 13.17
C LEU A 11 -1.28 -4.99 14.36
N LYS A 12 -1.61 -4.12 15.33
CA LYS A 12 -2.46 -4.49 16.47
C LYS A 12 -3.91 -4.69 16.01
N LYS A 13 -4.57 -5.74 16.52
CA LYS A 13 -6.00 -5.97 16.34
C LYS A 13 -6.78 -4.77 16.95
N PRO A 14 -7.54 -4.01 16.15
CA PRO A 14 -8.29 -2.89 16.68
C PRO A 14 -9.52 -3.36 17.47
N LYS A 15 -9.94 -2.56 18.46
CA LYS A 15 -11.15 -2.80 19.26
C LYS A 15 -12.43 -2.87 18.42
N PHE A 16 -12.49 -2.09 17.33
CA PHE A 16 -13.63 -2.02 16.43
C PHE A 16 -13.17 -2.21 14.98
N SER A 17 -13.96 -2.93 14.17
CA SER A 17 -13.69 -3.21 12.76
C SER A 17 -13.52 -1.93 11.94
N THR A 18 -14.30 -0.90 12.23
CA THR A 18 -14.26 0.41 11.56
C THR A 18 -12.92 1.15 11.70
N ARG A 19 -12.07 0.78 12.67
CA ARG A 19 -10.75 1.39 12.87
C ARG A 19 -9.65 0.78 12.00
N GLN A 20 -9.92 -0.30 11.28
CA GLN A 20 -8.95 -0.88 10.34
C GLN A 20 -8.67 0.10 9.21
N LYS A 21 -7.38 0.28 8.90
CA LYS A 21 -6.95 1.16 7.81
C LYS A 21 -5.97 0.42 6.92
N ASN A 22 -6.31 0.31 5.64
CA ASN A 22 -5.44 -0.28 4.65
C ASN A 22 -4.18 0.58 4.47
N ARG A 23 -3.03 -0.05 4.62
CA ARG A 23 -1.72 0.59 4.50
C ARG A 23 -0.87 -0.21 3.54
N CYS A 24 -0.04 0.48 2.77
CA CYS A 24 0.94 -0.15 1.91
C CYS A 24 1.89 -1.04 2.73
N PHE A 25 2.05 -2.30 2.33
CA PHE A 25 2.91 -3.24 3.06
C PHE A 25 4.38 -2.80 3.07
N ARG A 26 4.87 -2.21 1.96
CA ARG A 26 6.28 -1.78 1.80
C ARG A 26 6.59 -0.51 2.63
N CYS A 27 5.84 0.57 2.41
CA CYS A 27 6.17 1.89 2.99
C CYS A 27 5.26 2.34 4.14
N GLY A 28 4.17 1.62 4.44
CA GLY A 28 3.20 1.94 5.49
C GLY A 28 2.28 3.13 5.20
N ARG A 29 2.33 3.71 4.00
CA ARG A 29 1.50 4.86 3.60
C ARG A 29 0.02 4.48 3.64
N GLY A 30 -0.81 5.31 4.28
CA GLY A 30 -2.24 5.06 4.47
C GLY A 30 -3.16 5.81 3.51
N ASN A 31 -2.61 6.52 2.52
CA ASN A 31 -3.38 7.27 1.53
C ASN A 31 -3.03 6.76 0.12
N ALA A 32 -3.99 6.86 -0.81
CA ALA A 32 -3.86 6.35 -2.18
C ALA A 32 -3.43 4.87 -2.21
N PHE A 33 -4.15 4.04 -1.46
CA PHE A 33 -3.97 2.59 -1.38
C PHE A 33 -4.74 1.93 -2.51
N MET A 34 -4.05 1.19 -3.37
CA MET A 34 -4.63 0.38 -4.44
C MET A 34 -4.96 -1.00 -3.87
N ARG A 35 -6.26 -1.35 -3.81
CA ARG A 35 -6.71 -2.58 -3.15
C ARG A 35 -6.25 -3.83 -3.89
N ASP A 36 -6.30 -3.82 -5.21
CA ASP A 36 -5.95 -4.98 -6.05
C ASP A 36 -4.47 -5.39 -5.90
N PHE A 37 -3.59 -4.42 -5.62
CA PHE A 37 -2.16 -4.64 -5.47
C PHE A 37 -1.66 -4.59 -4.00
N GLY A 38 -2.50 -4.18 -3.05
CA GLY A 38 -2.10 -4.09 -1.64
C GLY A 38 -1.04 -3.02 -1.31
N ILE A 39 -0.82 -2.04 -2.19
CA ILE A 39 0.26 -1.05 -2.08
C ILE A 39 -0.23 0.38 -2.33
N CYS A 40 0.61 1.36 -2.00
CA CYS A 40 0.33 2.75 -2.33
C CYS A 40 0.71 3.06 -3.78
N ARG A 41 0.13 4.12 -4.35
CA ARG A 41 0.41 4.57 -5.73
C ARG A 41 1.90 4.77 -6.07
N ILE A 42 2.73 5.10 -5.07
CA ILE A 42 4.17 5.38 -5.29
C ILE A 42 4.92 4.06 -5.46
N CYS A 43 4.76 3.15 -4.50
CA CYS A 43 5.36 1.82 -4.57
C CYS A 43 4.80 1.02 -5.75
N PHE A 44 3.54 1.22 -6.13
CA PHE A 44 2.99 0.65 -7.35
C PHE A 44 3.76 1.12 -8.58
N ARG A 45 3.97 2.43 -8.73
CA ARG A 45 4.72 2.99 -9.86
C ARG A 45 6.17 2.50 -9.90
N GLU A 46 6.84 2.44 -8.75
CA GLU A 46 8.20 1.90 -8.63
C GLU A 46 8.26 0.45 -9.09
N LEU A 47 7.41 -0.43 -8.53
CA LEU A 47 7.39 -1.86 -8.87
C LEU A 47 6.93 -2.12 -10.31
N ALA A 48 5.99 -1.32 -10.83
CA ALA A 48 5.55 -1.43 -12.23
C ALA A 48 6.68 -1.03 -13.19
N ASN A 49 7.45 0.01 -12.87
CA ASN A 49 8.60 0.42 -13.68
C ASN A 49 9.76 -0.59 -13.59
N GLU A 50 9.95 -1.22 -12.44
CA GLU A 50 10.93 -2.29 -12.22
C GLU A 50 10.50 -3.63 -12.85
N GLY A 51 9.27 -3.75 -13.34
CA GLY A 51 8.72 -5.00 -13.90
C GLY A 51 8.39 -6.07 -12.85
N MET A 52 8.37 -5.72 -11.56
CA MET A 52 8.05 -6.66 -10.47
C MET A 52 6.55 -6.96 -10.34
N LEU A 53 5.69 -6.18 -11.01
CA LEU A 53 4.25 -6.43 -11.06
C LEU A 53 3.88 -7.17 -12.35
N PRO A 54 3.60 -8.48 -12.28
CA PRO A 54 3.30 -9.26 -13.47
C PRO A 54 2.01 -8.79 -14.14
N GLY A 55 2.04 -8.70 -15.47
CA GLY A 55 0.89 -8.26 -16.28
C GLY A 55 0.63 -6.75 -16.29
N VAL A 56 1.37 -5.95 -15.52
CA VAL A 56 1.26 -4.49 -15.55
C VAL A 56 2.16 -3.93 -16.64
N ARG A 57 1.57 -3.25 -17.62
CA ARG A 57 2.28 -2.51 -18.68
C ARG A 57 1.84 -1.05 -18.70
N LYS A 58 2.69 -0.17 -19.23
CA LYS A 58 2.29 1.21 -19.51
C LYS A 58 1.15 1.21 -20.53
N SER A 59 0.08 1.95 -20.24
CA SER A 59 -1.05 2.13 -21.15
C SER A 59 -0.78 3.30 -22.09
N SER A 60 -1.01 3.08 -23.39
CA SER A 60 -1.17 4.12 -24.40
C SER A 60 -2.45 3.76 -25.14
N TRP A 61 -3.48 4.59 -25.03
CA TRP A 61 -4.69 4.49 -25.82
C TRP A 61 -4.63 5.50 -26.97
#